data_AF-A0A4U5PEG7-F1
#
_entry.id   AF-A0A4U5PEG7-F1
#
_cell.length_a   1.000
_cell.length_b   1.000
_cell.length_c   1.000
_cell.angle_alpha   90.00
_cell.angle_beta   90.00
_cell.angle_gamma   90.00
#
_symmetry.space_group_name_H-M   'P 1'
#
loop_
_entity.id
_entity.type
_entity.pdbx_description
1 polymer ?
#
loop_
_entity_poly.entity_id
_entity_poly.type
_entity_poly.pdbx_seq_one_letter_code
_entity_poly.pdbx_strand_id
1 'polypeptide(L)'
;MSFGYKPMIHYKLRNCLDHETLEIEKREISCADLKEKIHVAMGISKERFSLNLLENHSKRVYPNDKMIPHCTMVLVQRVPTAGVKTKISLREQFVVAKKPVEETNHVEPEKWNAMSEEDRIAHMTKTSSEKYHEKNWVHDKKKGFKAETGAPPVGYVCKKCHQQGHWIQACPLKKYKTANGILASELMPCDKEDPLAMVTSDGRFVKRILEHKLHEELKRKRAARDEERSCKRKRLC
;
A
#
# COMPACT_ATOMS: atom_id res chain seq x y z
N MET A 1 -33.88 50.01 -9.05
CA MET A 1 -33.05 49.04 -8.31
C MET A 1 -32.94 47.79 -9.15
N SER A 2 -31.84 47.63 -9.88
CA SER A 2 -31.61 46.44 -10.71
C SER A 2 -31.25 45.29 -9.77
N PHE A 3 -32.20 44.39 -9.48
CA PHE A 3 -31.89 43.16 -8.77
C PHE A 3 -30.91 42.37 -9.65
N GLY A 4 -29.64 42.38 -9.29
CA GLY A 4 -28.57 41.74 -10.04
C GLY A 4 -28.74 40.23 -10.02
N TYR A 5 -29.44 39.70 -11.02
CA TYR A 5 -29.52 38.27 -11.26
C TYR A 5 -28.14 37.77 -11.67
N LYS A 6 -27.48 37.01 -10.79
CA LYS A 6 -26.20 36.38 -11.09
C LYS A 6 -26.44 34.94 -11.61
N PRO A 7 -26.08 34.62 -12.85
CA PRO A 7 -26.25 33.28 -13.39
C PRO A 7 -25.42 32.27 -12.59
N MET A 8 -26.02 31.12 -12.26
CA MET A 8 -25.32 30.03 -11.55
C MET A 8 -25.68 28.67 -12.14
N ILE A 9 -24.81 27.68 -11.99
CA ILE A 9 -25.02 26.28 -12.36
C ILE A 9 -24.88 25.43 -11.11
N HIS A 10 -25.81 24.48 -10.94
CA HIS A 10 -25.70 23.50 -9.87
C HIS A 10 -24.96 22.29 -10.41
N TYR A 11 -23.94 21.81 -9.72
CA TYR A 11 -23.25 20.59 -10.10
C TYR A 11 -23.15 19.63 -8.92
N LYS A 12 -23.26 18.34 -9.21
CA LYS A 12 -23.15 17.27 -8.22
C LYS A 12 -22.22 16.19 -8.72
N LEU A 13 -21.25 15.81 -7.90
CA LEU A 13 -20.36 14.70 -8.26
C LEU A 13 -21.10 13.39 -8.12
N ARG A 14 -20.85 12.45 -9.04
CA ARG A 14 -21.45 11.11 -9.00
C ARG A 14 -21.16 10.38 -7.67
N ASN A 15 -20.02 10.68 -7.03
CA ASN A 15 -19.58 10.05 -5.79
C ASN A 15 -19.90 10.87 -4.53
N CYS A 16 -20.54 12.03 -4.67
CA CYS A 16 -20.92 12.90 -3.56
C CYS A 16 -22.44 13.00 -3.47
N LEU A 17 -22.97 13.15 -2.27
CA LEU A 17 -24.41 13.37 -2.05
C LEU A 17 -24.77 14.84 -2.21
N ASP A 18 -23.86 15.72 -1.79
CA ASP A 18 -24.04 17.16 -1.81
C ASP A 18 -23.86 17.74 -3.22
N HIS A 19 -24.56 18.83 -3.47
CA HIS A 19 -24.45 19.61 -4.70
C HIS A 19 -23.81 20.96 -4.37
N GLU A 20 -23.01 21.46 -5.29
CA GLU A 20 -22.34 22.75 -5.18
C GLU A 20 -22.84 23.68 -6.29
N THR A 21 -22.73 24.99 -6.07
CA THR A 21 -23.11 26.02 -7.04
C THR A 21 -21.88 26.69 -7.61
N LEU A 22 -21.86 26.82 -8.94
CA LEU A 22 -20.82 27.52 -9.67
C LEU A 22 -21.40 28.76 -10.33
N GLU A 23 -20.73 29.88 -10.09
CA GLU A 23 -21.13 31.17 -10.62
C GLU A 23 -20.63 31.40 -12.05
N ILE A 24 -21.51 31.95 -12.89
CA ILE A 24 -21.27 32.14 -14.33
C ILE A 24 -21.51 33.59 -14.72
N GLU A 25 -20.65 34.11 -15.58
CA GLU A 25 -20.72 35.49 -16.08
C GLU A 25 -21.82 35.69 -17.15
N LYS A 26 -22.09 34.64 -17.93
CA LYS A 26 -23.05 34.64 -19.05
C LYS A 26 -24.28 33.80 -18.72
N ARG A 27 -25.36 34.01 -19.48
CA ARG A 27 -26.62 33.25 -19.38
C ARG A 27 -26.47 31.76 -19.71
N GLU A 28 -25.44 31.41 -20.48
CA GLU A 28 -25.10 30.04 -20.85
C GLU A 28 -23.57 29.90 -20.81
N ILE A 29 -23.09 28.67 -20.60
CA ILE A 29 -21.66 28.34 -20.59
C ILE A 29 -21.39 27.15 -21.50
N SER A 30 -20.25 27.15 -22.19
CA SER A 30 -19.79 25.98 -22.94
C SER A 30 -19.44 24.84 -21.99
N CYS A 31 -19.71 23.60 -22.39
CA CYS A 31 -19.34 22.41 -21.63
C CYS A 31 -17.82 22.35 -21.34
N ALA A 32 -16.99 22.81 -22.28
CA ALA A 32 -15.54 22.91 -22.09
C ALA A 32 -15.17 23.88 -20.94
N ASP A 33 -15.69 25.11 -21.00
CA ASP A 33 -15.42 26.14 -20.00
C ASP A 33 -15.94 25.74 -18.61
N LEU A 34 -17.11 25.09 -18.56
CA LEU A 34 -17.69 24.61 -17.31
C LEU A 34 -16.82 23.50 -16.68
N LYS A 35 -16.26 22.58 -17.49
CA LYS A 35 -15.29 21.58 -16.98
C LYS A 35 -14.05 22.26 -16.40
N GLU A 36 -13.53 23.29 -17.05
CA GLU A 36 -12.36 24.03 -16.56
C GLU A 36 -12.65 24.77 -15.26
N LYS A 37 -13.79 25.46 -15.17
CA LYS A 37 -14.21 26.13 -13.93
C LYS A 37 -14.40 25.13 -12.78
N ILE A 38 -14.97 23.95 -13.03
CA ILE A 38 -15.12 22.89 -12.01
C ILE A 38 -13.76 22.32 -11.60
N HIS A 39 -12.82 22.15 -12.53
CA HIS A 39 -11.45 21.73 -12.20
C HIS A 39 -10.77 22.68 -11.21
N VAL A 40 -10.91 23.99 -11.44
CA VAL A 40 -10.36 25.04 -10.57
C VAL A 40 -11.09 25.06 -9.22
N ALA A 41 -12.44 25.08 -9.22
CA ALA A 41 -13.24 25.12 -8.01
C ALA A 41 -12.97 23.93 -7.07
N MET A 42 -12.77 22.73 -7.65
CA MET A 42 -12.53 21.51 -6.89
C MET A 42 -11.05 21.22 -6.59
N GLY A 43 -10.12 22.01 -7.12
CA GLY A 43 -8.68 21.74 -6.99
C GLY A 43 -8.24 20.40 -7.60
N ILE A 44 -8.92 19.91 -8.64
CA ILE A 44 -8.61 18.63 -9.29
C ILE A 44 -7.65 18.88 -10.46
N SER A 45 -6.46 18.29 -10.41
CA SER A 45 -5.49 18.39 -11.51
C SER A 45 -6.03 17.81 -12.83
N LYS A 46 -6.08 18.67 -13.87
CA LYS A 46 -6.50 18.35 -15.25
C LYS A 46 -5.63 17.26 -15.89
N GLU A 47 -4.38 17.12 -15.44
CA GLU A 47 -3.44 16.13 -15.96
C GLU A 47 -3.79 14.71 -15.52
N ARG A 48 -4.32 14.53 -14.30
CA ARG A 48 -4.59 13.19 -13.76
C ARG A 48 -5.99 12.68 -14.05
N PHE A 49 -6.97 13.57 -14.00
CA PHE A 49 -8.37 13.22 -14.17
C PHE A 49 -9.00 14.19 -15.15
N SER A 50 -9.78 13.64 -16.07
CA SER A 50 -10.68 14.38 -16.95
C SER A 50 -12.10 14.34 -16.38
N LEU A 51 -12.95 15.29 -16.76
CA LEU A 51 -14.33 15.38 -16.30
C LEU A 51 -15.29 15.18 -17.47
N ASN A 52 -16.29 14.31 -17.25
CA ASN A 52 -17.48 14.20 -18.08
C ASN A 52 -18.64 14.87 -17.35
N LEU A 53 -19.35 15.76 -18.06
CA LEU A 53 -20.59 16.35 -17.60
C LEU A 53 -21.75 15.52 -18.15
N LEU A 54 -22.66 15.10 -17.29
CA LEU A 54 -23.84 14.33 -17.66
C LEU A 54 -25.11 15.09 -17.31
N GLU A 55 -26.13 14.91 -18.11
CA GLU A 55 -27.47 15.41 -17.84
C GLU A 55 -28.11 14.66 -16.67
N ASN A 56 -28.86 15.38 -15.82
CA ASN A 56 -29.40 14.83 -14.58
C ASN A 56 -30.38 13.66 -14.81
N HIS A 57 -31.30 13.79 -15.76
CA HIS A 57 -32.34 12.79 -16.00
C HIS A 57 -31.87 11.65 -16.90
N SER A 58 -31.28 11.99 -18.04
CA SER A 58 -30.92 11.02 -19.09
C SER A 58 -29.57 10.35 -18.87
N LYS A 59 -28.72 10.92 -17.99
CA LYS A 59 -27.32 10.52 -17.79
C LYS A 59 -26.51 10.48 -19.08
N ARG A 60 -26.92 11.24 -20.11
CA ARG A 60 -26.18 11.39 -21.36
C ARG A 60 -25.06 12.40 -21.18
N VAL A 61 -23.90 12.12 -21.77
CA VAL A 61 -22.72 12.99 -21.67
C VAL A 61 -22.91 14.22 -22.57
N TYR A 62 -22.71 15.41 -22.02
CA TYR A 62 -22.68 16.64 -22.82
C TYR A 62 -21.41 16.66 -23.69
N PRO A 63 -21.54 16.82 -25.02
CA PRO A 63 -20.38 17.06 -25.88
C PRO A 63 -19.75 18.42 -25.54
N ASN A 64 -18.47 18.59 -25.86
CA ASN A 64 -17.70 19.79 -25.45
C ASN A 64 -18.26 21.09 -26.04
N ASP A 65 -18.86 21.04 -27.24
CA ASP A 65 -19.37 22.22 -27.95
C ASP A 65 -20.81 22.60 -27.55
N LYS A 66 -21.46 21.81 -26.69
CA LYS A 66 -22.83 22.08 -26.28
C LYS A 66 -22.86 23.15 -25.19
N MET A 67 -23.71 24.16 -25.41
CA MET A 67 -24.00 25.21 -24.43
C MET A 67 -24.97 24.68 -23.37
N ILE A 68 -24.65 24.96 -22.11
CA ILE A 68 -25.44 24.59 -20.94
C ILE A 68 -26.06 25.88 -20.37
N PRO A 69 -27.40 25.97 -20.28
CA PRO A 69 -28.06 27.18 -19.79
C PRO A 69 -27.93 27.31 -18.28
N HIS A 70 -27.95 28.56 -17.79
CA HIS A 70 -27.97 28.86 -16.35
C HIS A 70 -29.10 28.15 -15.60
N CYS A 71 -28.92 27.97 -14.30
CA CYS A 71 -29.78 27.21 -13.40
C CYS A 71 -29.98 25.73 -13.76
N THR A 72 -29.18 25.18 -14.67
CA THR A 72 -29.18 23.73 -14.94
C THR A 72 -28.42 22.98 -13.86
N MET A 73 -28.91 21.79 -13.48
CA MET A 73 -28.17 20.86 -12.65
C MET A 73 -27.45 19.81 -13.50
N VAL A 74 -26.14 19.72 -13.35
CA VAL A 74 -25.30 18.74 -14.08
C VAL A 74 -24.64 17.74 -13.13
N LEU A 75 -24.46 16.52 -13.62
CA LEU A 75 -23.71 15.49 -12.91
C LEU A 75 -22.27 15.45 -13.39
N VAL A 76 -21.32 15.49 -12.47
CA VAL A 76 -19.89 15.49 -12.77
C VAL A 76 -19.33 14.09 -12.50
N GLN A 77 -18.75 13.47 -13.53
CA GLN A 77 -18.08 12.17 -13.44
C GLN A 77 -16.59 12.34 -13.74
N ARG A 78 -15.74 11.88 -12.81
CA ARG A 78 -14.29 11.79 -13.04
C ARG A 78 -13.97 10.59 -13.93
N VAL A 79 -13.13 10.80 -14.92
CA VAL A 79 -12.66 9.77 -15.84
C VAL A 79 -11.12 9.84 -15.88
N PRO A 80 -10.40 8.72 -15.77
CA PRO A 80 -8.95 8.72 -15.91
C PRO A 80 -8.56 9.30 -17.27
N THR A 81 -7.58 10.21 -17.29
CA THR A 81 -7.10 10.79 -18.54
C THR A 81 -6.39 9.72 -19.37
N ALA A 82 -6.81 9.55 -20.63
CA ALA A 82 -6.19 8.60 -21.55
C ALA A 82 -4.70 8.94 -21.74
N GLY A 83 -3.82 7.96 -21.52
CA GLY A 83 -2.36 8.12 -21.65
C GLY A 83 -1.60 8.34 -20.33
N VAL A 84 -2.28 8.58 -19.21
CA VAL A 84 -1.62 8.66 -17.90
C VAL A 84 -1.39 7.24 -17.38
N LYS A 85 -0.18 6.73 -17.60
CA LYS A 85 0.29 5.49 -16.98
C LYS A 85 0.30 5.70 -15.47
N THR A 86 -0.63 5.07 -14.76
CA THR A 86 -0.57 5.02 -13.30
C THR A 86 0.75 4.34 -12.91
N LYS A 87 1.33 4.70 -11.75
CA LYS A 87 2.60 4.09 -11.26
C LYS A 87 2.57 2.56 -11.17
N ILE A 88 1.38 1.94 -11.28
CA ILE A 88 1.18 0.49 -11.38
C ILE A 88 1.70 -0.05 -12.72
N SER A 89 1.55 0.69 -13.83
CA SER A 89 2.03 0.28 -15.16
C SER A 89 3.55 0.43 -15.34
N LEU A 90 4.24 1.23 -14.51
CA LEU A 90 5.72 1.21 -14.47
C LEU A 90 6.28 -0.15 -14.01
N ARG A 91 5.44 -1.03 -13.43
CA ARG A 91 5.85 -2.40 -13.13
C ARG A 91 5.92 -3.31 -14.37
N GLU A 92 5.29 -2.92 -15.48
CA GLU A 92 5.31 -3.68 -16.74
C GLU A 92 6.56 -3.41 -17.59
N GLN A 93 7.33 -2.36 -17.27
CA GLN A 93 8.60 -2.05 -17.95
C GLN A 93 9.80 -2.83 -17.40
N PHE A 94 9.62 -3.60 -16.33
CA PHE A 94 10.56 -4.66 -16.03
C PHE A 94 10.28 -5.77 -17.04
N VAL A 95 11.23 -5.97 -17.95
CA VAL A 95 11.31 -7.18 -18.76
C VAL A 95 11.25 -8.34 -17.77
N VAL A 96 10.07 -8.95 -17.64
CA VAL A 96 9.93 -10.23 -16.98
C VAL A 96 10.68 -11.16 -17.93
N ALA A 97 11.97 -11.37 -17.65
CA ALA A 97 12.67 -12.55 -18.12
C ALA A 97 11.69 -13.69 -17.86
N LYS A 98 11.16 -14.30 -18.93
CA LYS A 98 10.21 -15.40 -18.83
C LYS A 98 10.85 -16.38 -17.86
N LYS A 99 10.31 -16.46 -16.64
CA LYS A 99 10.67 -17.56 -15.77
C LYS A 99 10.39 -18.82 -16.59
N PRO A 100 11.25 -19.85 -16.55
CA PRO A 100 10.95 -21.10 -17.21
C PRO A 100 9.54 -21.48 -16.77
N VAL A 101 8.69 -21.74 -17.76
CA VAL A 101 7.28 -22.08 -17.55
C VAL A 101 7.29 -23.24 -16.57
N GLU A 102 6.93 -22.97 -15.30
CA GLU A 102 6.56 -24.05 -14.39
C GLU A 102 5.40 -24.74 -15.08
N GLU A 103 5.56 -26.03 -15.36
CA GLU A 103 4.57 -26.88 -16.01
C GLU A 103 3.23 -26.68 -15.33
N THR A 104 2.39 -25.83 -15.93
CA THR A 104 1.01 -25.74 -15.52
C THR A 104 0.41 -27.10 -15.80
N ASN A 105 -0.34 -27.67 -14.85
CA ASN A 105 -1.07 -28.94 -14.97
C ASN A 105 -2.18 -28.94 -16.06
N HIS A 106 -2.01 -28.13 -17.10
CA HIS A 106 -2.90 -27.98 -18.22
C HIS A 106 -2.56 -29.06 -19.27
N VAL A 107 -3.36 -30.13 -19.28
CA VAL A 107 -3.31 -31.12 -20.34
C VAL A 107 -3.99 -30.56 -21.59
N GLU A 108 -3.29 -30.68 -22.71
CA GLU A 108 -3.78 -30.23 -24.01
C GLU A 108 -5.02 -31.04 -24.45
N PRO A 109 -6.04 -30.41 -25.08
CA PRO A 109 -7.32 -31.05 -25.37
C PRO A 109 -7.22 -32.34 -26.21
N GLU A 110 -6.26 -32.42 -27.14
CA GLU A 110 -6.05 -33.60 -27.98
C GLU A 110 -5.57 -34.80 -27.16
N LYS A 111 -4.64 -34.56 -26.22
CA LYS A 111 -4.16 -35.59 -25.27
C LYS A 111 -5.27 -36.01 -24.31
N TRP A 112 -6.10 -35.07 -23.85
CA TRP A 112 -7.25 -35.38 -23.01
C TRP A 112 -8.22 -36.35 -23.69
N ASN A 113 -8.53 -36.12 -24.97
CA ASN A 113 -9.45 -36.97 -25.74
C ASN A 113 -8.84 -38.33 -26.15
N ALA A 114 -7.51 -38.44 -26.20
CA ALA A 114 -6.82 -39.70 -26.48
C ALA A 114 -6.60 -40.58 -25.23
N MET A 115 -6.71 -40.04 -24.01
CA MET A 115 -6.57 -40.81 -22.76
C MET A 115 -7.77 -41.72 -22.51
N SER A 116 -7.52 -42.87 -21.88
CA SER A 116 -8.57 -43.77 -21.38
C SER A 116 -9.45 -43.06 -20.33
N GLU A 117 -10.67 -43.56 -20.12
CA GLU A 117 -11.57 -42.98 -19.12
C GLU A 117 -10.99 -43.10 -17.71
N GLU A 118 -10.26 -44.18 -17.44
CA GLU A 118 -9.52 -44.42 -16.19
C GLU A 118 -8.40 -43.37 -15.99
N ASP A 119 -7.62 -43.08 -17.03
CA ASP A 119 -6.53 -42.11 -16.97
C ASP A 119 -7.05 -40.67 -16.80
N ARG A 120 -8.20 -40.34 -17.39
CA ARG A 120 -8.86 -39.04 -17.19
C ARG A 120 -9.30 -38.85 -15.74
N ILE A 121 -9.85 -39.88 -15.11
CA ILE A 121 -10.26 -39.84 -13.70
C ILE A 121 -9.03 -39.71 -12.79
N ALA A 122 -7.94 -40.45 -13.08
CA ALA A 122 -6.68 -40.32 -12.36
C ALA A 122 -6.06 -38.91 -12.49
N HIS A 123 -6.10 -38.33 -13.70
CA HIS A 123 -5.61 -36.97 -13.93
C HIS A 123 -6.45 -35.91 -13.20
N MET A 124 -7.79 -36.06 -13.22
CA MET A 124 -8.70 -35.16 -12.51
C MET A 124 -8.53 -35.23 -10.99
N THR A 125 -8.43 -36.44 -10.43
CA THR A 125 -8.21 -36.66 -8.98
C THR A 125 -6.85 -36.15 -8.52
N LYS A 126 -5.79 -36.34 -9.32
CA LYS A 126 -4.46 -35.80 -9.03
C LYS A 126 -4.44 -34.27 -9.07
N THR A 127 -4.98 -33.67 -10.12
CA THR A 127 -5.01 -32.20 -10.29
C THR A 127 -5.85 -31.52 -9.19
N SER A 128 -6.98 -32.12 -8.83
CA SER A 128 -7.85 -31.58 -7.77
C SER A 128 -7.26 -31.77 -6.36
N SER A 129 -6.55 -32.87 -6.09
CA SER A 129 -5.94 -33.15 -4.78
C SER A 129 -4.60 -32.45 -4.55
N GLU A 130 -3.85 -32.10 -5.61
CA GLU A 130 -2.53 -31.44 -5.51
C GLU A 130 -2.58 -30.13 -4.72
N LYS A 131 -3.66 -29.37 -4.84
CA LYS A 131 -3.86 -28.12 -4.08
C LYS A 131 -3.96 -28.35 -2.57
N TYR A 132 -4.41 -29.52 -2.15
CA TYR A 132 -4.66 -29.87 -0.74
C TYR A 132 -3.60 -30.82 -0.17
N HIS A 133 -2.57 -31.16 -0.93
CA HIS A 133 -1.50 -32.00 -0.45
C HIS A 133 -0.71 -31.29 0.67
N GLU A 134 -0.38 -32.00 1.75
CA GLU A 134 0.36 -31.48 2.91
C GLU A 134 1.67 -30.72 2.55
N LYS A 135 2.32 -31.11 1.44
CA LYS A 135 3.52 -30.45 0.90
C LYS A 135 3.26 -29.02 0.41
N ASN A 136 2.04 -28.73 -0.06
CA ASN A 136 1.59 -27.39 -0.46
C ASN A 136 1.05 -26.58 0.73
N TRP A 137 0.74 -27.25 1.85
CA TRP A 137 0.39 -26.63 3.13
C TRP A 137 1.60 -26.41 4.04
N VAL A 138 2.79 -26.22 3.46
CA VAL A 138 3.91 -25.69 4.23
C VAL A 138 3.66 -24.19 4.37
N HIS A 139 3.19 -23.78 5.56
CA HIS A 139 3.13 -22.39 5.95
C HIS A 139 4.38 -21.66 5.47
N ASP A 140 4.14 -20.55 4.79
CA ASP A 140 5.01 -19.59 4.11
C ASP A 140 6.16 -19.02 4.98
N LYS A 141 6.92 -19.87 5.66
CA LYS A 141 8.11 -19.53 6.44
C LYS A 141 9.39 -19.72 5.63
N LYS A 142 9.31 -20.35 4.46
CA LYS A 142 10.46 -20.70 3.61
C LYS A 142 10.46 -20.09 2.21
N LYS A 143 9.45 -19.32 1.78
CA LYS A 143 9.69 -18.30 0.73
C LYS A 143 10.40 -17.10 1.36
N GLY A 144 11.56 -17.35 1.96
CA GLY A 144 12.59 -16.33 1.97
C GLY A 144 12.85 -16.02 0.50
N PHE A 145 12.33 -14.90 0.02
CA PHE A 145 12.75 -14.30 -1.24
C PHE A 145 14.26 -14.46 -1.29
N LYS A 146 14.76 -15.34 -2.18
CA LYS A 146 16.19 -15.58 -2.32
C LYS A 146 16.84 -14.21 -2.39
N ALA A 147 17.79 -13.95 -1.51
CA ALA A 147 18.63 -12.76 -1.64
C ALA A 147 19.08 -12.73 -3.08
N GLU A 148 18.68 -11.69 -3.80
CA GLU A 148 19.11 -11.47 -5.17
C GLU A 148 20.63 -11.53 -5.11
N THR A 149 21.20 -12.62 -5.62
CA THR A 149 22.61 -12.97 -5.44
C THR A 149 23.44 -11.95 -6.21
N GLY A 150 23.83 -10.87 -5.55
CA GLY A 150 24.59 -9.77 -6.15
C GLY A 150 24.56 -8.51 -5.28
N ALA A 151 25.53 -7.62 -5.48
CA ALA A 151 25.48 -6.28 -4.89
C ALA A 151 24.26 -5.53 -5.46
N PRO A 152 23.53 -4.75 -4.64
CA PRO A 152 22.38 -4.02 -5.14
C PRO A 152 22.82 -2.92 -6.14
N PRO A 153 21.94 -2.48 -7.06
CA PRO A 153 22.26 -1.45 -8.05
C PRO A 153 22.78 -0.14 -7.44
N VAL A 154 23.54 0.64 -8.20
CA VAL A 154 24.27 1.86 -7.78
C VAL A 154 23.39 3.00 -7.19
N GLY A 155 22.06 2.88 -7.21
CA GLY A 155 21.13 3.82 -6.55
C GLY A 155 20.32 3.23 -5.38
N TYR A 156 20.53 1.95 -5.03
CA TYR A 156 19.76 1.30 -3.99
C TYR A 156 20.24 1.70 -2.59
N VAL A 157 19.32 2.23 -1.79
CA VAL A 157 19.52 2.56 -0.38
C VAL A 157 18.74 1.56 0.47
N CYS A 158 19.41 0.94 1.44
CA CYS A 158 18.78 0.00 2.35
C CYS A 158 17.72 0.71 3.21
N LYS A 159 16.46 0.26 3.17
CA LYS A 159 15.37 0.87 3.96
C LYS A 159 15.44 0.64 5.47
N LYS A 160 16.44 -0.13 5.95
CA LYS A 160 16.62 -0.41 7.38
C LYS A 160 17.64 0.53 8.01
N CYS A 161 18.81 0.69 7.40
CA CYS A 161 19.90 1.53 7.92
C CYS A 161 20.22 2.75 7.05
N HIS A 162 19.51 2.95 5.93
CA HIS A 162 19.69 4.04 4.99
C HIS A 162 21.09 4.17 4.38
N GLN A 163 21.86 3.08 4.37
CA GLN A 163 23.17 2.99 3.72
C GLN A 163 23.06 2.27 2.36
N GLN A 164 23.94 2.65 1.43
CA GLN A 164 24.07 2.03 0.11
C GLN A 164 24.94 0.76 0.18
N GLY A 165 24.94 -0.05 -0.89
CA GLY A 165 25.89 -1.15 -1.05
C GLY A 165 25.46 -2.52 -0.51
N HIS A 166 24.29 -2.66 0.10
CA HIS A 166 23.73 -3.97 0.49
C HIS A 166 22.21 -4.02 0.40
N TRP A 167 21.65 -5.18 0.07
CA TRP A 167 20.22 -5.42 0.14
C TRP A 167 19.72 -5.39 1.59
N ILE A 168 18.46 -5.01 1.82
CA ILE A 168 17.83 -5.07 3.16
C ILE A 168 17.97 -6.44 3.84
N GLN A 169 18.05 -7.50 3.03
CA GLN A 169 18.23 -8.87 3.52
C GLN A 169 19.63 -9.19 4.03
N ALA A 170 20.65 -8.48 3.53
CA ALA A 170 22.06 -8.59 3.93
C ALA A 170 22.49 -7.41 4.82
N CYS A 171 21.53 -6.68 5.40
CA CYS A 171 21.82 -5.54 6.25
C CYS A 171 22.55 -5.97 7.54
N PRO A 172 23.66 -5.30 7.93
CA PRO A 172 24.39 -5.63 9.17
C PRO A 172 23.51 -5.43 10.41
N LEU A 173 22.55 -4.51 10.35
CA LEU A 173 21.61 -4.21 11.43
C LEU A 173 20.34 -5.07 11.36
N LYS A 174 20.28 -6.09 10.49
CA LYS A 174 19.09 -6.94 10.32
C LYS A 174 18.65 -7.62 11.62
N LYS A 175 19.58 -7.96 12.50
CA LYS A 175 19.32 -8.62 13.80
C LYS A 175 18.54 -7.74 14.79
N TYR A 176 18.64 -6.41 14.67
CA TYR A 176 18.03 -5.47 15.61
C TYR A 176 16.63 -5.03 15.15
N LYS A 177 15.76 -4.71 16.09
CA LYS A 177 14.45 -4.09 15.79
C LYS A 177 14.66 -2.61 15.44
N THR A 178 13.82 -2.05 14.58
CA THR A 178 13.87 -0.62 14.23
C THR A 178 13.03 0.21 15.20
N ALA A 179 13.52 1.38 15.62
CA ALA A 179 12.80 2.31 16.50
C ALA A 179 11.82 3.24 15.74
N ASN A 180 11.32 2.82 14.59
CA ASN A 180 10.42 3.62 13.75
C ASN A 180 9.07 3.83 14.45
N GLY A 181 8.58 5.08 14.48
CA GLY A 181 7.29 5.42 15.10
C GLY A 181 7.32 5.58 16.61
N ILE A 182 8.50 5.52 17.25
CA ILE A 182 8.70 5.87 18.66
C ILE A 182 9.26 7.29 18.72
N LEU A 183 8.72 8.13 19.60
CA LEU A 183 9.20 9.50 19.79
C LEU A 183 10.62 9.50 20.33
N ALA A 184 11.45 10.45 19.89
CA ALA A 184 12.84 10.59 20.34
C ALA A 184 12.96 10.78 21.86
N SER A 185 11.96 11.42 22.50
CA SER A 185 11.88 11.61 23.94
C SER A 185 11.67 10.32 24.73
N GLU A 186 11.17 9.26 24.09
CA GLU A 186 10.95 7.94 24.71
C GLU A 186 12.14 6.99 24.53
N LEU A 187 13.18 7.43 23.81
CA LEU A 187 14.34 6.65 23.46
C LEU A 187 15.56 7.12 24.27
N MET A 188 16.34 6.16 24.75
CA MET A 188 17.60 6.37 25.44
C MET A 188 18.73 5.74 24.61
N PRO A 189 19.88 6.41 24.44
CA PRO A 189 21.05 5.79 23.83
C PRO A 189 21.46 4.51 24.57
N CYS A 190 21.85 3.48 23.83
CA CYS A 190 22.34 2.23 24.42
C CYS A 190 23.47 1.63 23.60
N ASP A 191 24.17 0.68 24.20
CA ASP A 191 25.19 -0.10 23.52
C ASP A 191 24.56 -1.16 22.60
N LYS A 192 25.38 -1.73 21.72
CA LYS A 192 24.98 -2.74 20.74
C LYS A 192 24.67 -4.10 21.39
N GLU A 193 25.25 -4.34 22.56
CA GLU A 193 25.16 -5.58 23.33
C GLU A 193 23.93 -5.62 24.25
N ASP A 194 23.22 -4.50 24.40
CA ASP A 194 22.02 -4.44 25.26
C ASP A 194 20.92 -5.34 24.69
N PRO A 195 20.31 -6.23 25.49
CA PRO A 195 19.21 -7.09 25.04
C PRO A 195 17.98 -6.30 24.54
N LEU A 196 17.83 -5.04 24.96
CA LEU A 196 16.74 -4.15 24.53
C LEU A 196 17.16 -3.19 23.40
N ALA A 197 18.31 -3.43 22.77
CA ALA A 197 18.82 -2.56 21.71
C ALA A 197 17.92 -2.58 20.46
N MET A 198 17.54 -1.38 20.04
CA MET A 198 16.86 -1.07 18.80
C MET A 198 17.73 -0.11 17.98
N VAL A 199 17.43 0.01 16.68
CA VAL A 199 18.19 0.83 15.74
C VAL A 199 17.30 1.90 15.13
N THR A 200 17.75 3.15 15.16
CA THR A 200 17.09 4.27 14.46
C THR A 200 17.46 4.26 12.97
N SER A 201 16.72 4.99 12.14
CA SER A 201 17.04 5.22 10.71
C SER A 201 18.49 5.63 10.48
N ASP A 202 19.06 6.37 11.42
CA ASP A 202 20.40 6.96 11.37
C ASP A 202 21.50 5.96 11.83
N GLY A 203 21.13 4.74 12.20
CA GLY A 203 22.06 3.70 12.62
C GLY A 203 22.51 3.77 14.10
N ARG A 204 21.92 4.66 14.90
CA ARG A 204 22.18 4.75 16.35
C ARG A 204 21.45 3.64 17.11
N PHE A 205 22.11 3.06 18.11
CA PHE A 205 21.50 2.10 19.03
C PHE A 205 20.76 2.82 20.15
N VAL A 206 19.50 2.49 20.32
CA VAL A 206 18.58 3.09 21.28
C VAL A 206 17.71 2.03 21.92
N LYS A 207 17.29 2.24 23.16
CA LYS A 207 16.30 1.41 23.85
C LYS A 207 15.18 2.29 24.38
N ARG A 208 14.00 1.72 24.62
CA ARG A 208 12.87 2.48 25.15
C ARG A 208 13.05 2.73 26.65
N ILE A 209 12.85 3.98 27.07
CA ILE A 209 13.03 4.38 28.48
C ILE A 209 12.13 3.55 29.41
N LEU A 210 10.89 3.28 29.02
CA LEU A 210 9.94 2.50 29.82
C LEU A 210 10.41 1.06 30.03
N GLU A 211 10.88 0.38 28.97
CA GLU A 211 11.34 -1.01 29.08
C GLU A 211 12.61 -1.10 29.93
N HIS A 212 13.51 -0.12 29.80
CA HIS A 212 14.70 -0.03 30.65
C HIS A 212 14.35 0.09 32.13
N LYS A 213 13.40 0.98 32.49
CA LYS A 213 12.94 1.15 33.88
C LYS A 213 12.33 -0.14 34.42
N LEU A 214 11.48 -0.80 33.63
CA LEU A 214 10.89 -2.08 34.02
C LEU A 214 11.95 -3.17 34.24
N HIS A 215 12.96 -3.22 33.37
CA HIS A 215 14.05 -4.19 33.50
C HIS A 215 14.86 -3.99 34.78
N GLU A 216 15.19 -2.74 35.12
CA GLU A 216 15.90 -2.37 36.36
C GLU A 216 15.07 -2.71 37.61
N GLU A 217 13.76 -2.45 37.60
CA GLU A 217 12.87 -2.84 38.70
C GLU A 217 12.81 -4.37 38.88
N LEU A 218 12.73 -5.13 37.79
CA LEU A 218 12.73 -6.58 37.84
C LEU A 218 14.05 -7.14 38.36
N LYS A 219 15.19 -6.53 37.98
CA LYS A 219 16.50 -6.86 38.55
C LYS A 219 16.52 -6.64 40.06
N ARG A 220 16.05 -5.49 40.54
CA ARG A 220 15.98 -5.18 41.99
C ARG A 220 15.09 -6.17 42.73
N LYS A 221 13.91 -6.48 42.21
CA LYS A 221 12.98 -7.47 42.80
C LYS A 221 13.58 -8.88 42.82
N ARG A 222 14.33 -9.27 41.79
CA ARG A 222 15.04 -10.56 41.79
C ARG A 222 16.14 -10.61 42.85
N ALA A 223 16.98 -9.58 42.91
CA ALA A 223 18.03 -9.47 43.93
C ALA A 223 17.47 -9.53 45.36
N ALA A 224 16.39 -8.79 45.64
CA ALA A 224 15.73 -8.82 46.95
C ALA A 224 15.21 -10.23 47.33
N ARG A 225 14.62 -10.96 46.37
CA ARG A 225 14.17 -12.34 46.61
C ARG A 225 15.33 -13.30 46.85
N ASP A 226 16.44 -13.13 46.13
CA ASP A 226 17.62 -13.97 46.29
C ASP A 226 18.32 -13.70 47.64
N GLU A 227 18.36 -12.43 48.07
CA GLU A 227 18.82 -12.03 49.40
C GLU A 227 17.93 -12.62 50.51
N GLU A 228 16.60 -12.53 50.37
CA GLU A 228 15.65 -13.12 51.32
C GLU A 228 15.83 -14.65 51.42
N ARG A 229 16.01 -15.33 50.28
CA ARG A 229 16.31 -16.77 50.23
C ARG A 229 17.64 -17.09 50.92
N SER A 230 18.66 -16.28 50.72
CA SER A 230 19.96 -16.45 51.38
C SER A 230 19.86 -16.23 52.90
N CYS A 231 19.10 -15.24 53.36
CA CYS A 231 18.89 -14.98 54.79
C CYS A 231 18.14 -16.13 55.46
N LYS A 232 17.08 -16.65 54.82
CA LYS A 232 16.34 -17.83 55.31
C LYS A 232 17.24 -19.06 55.41
N ARG A 233 18.10 -19.34 54.42
CA ARG A 233 19.05 -20.47 54.47
C ARG A 233 20.03 -20.35 55.65
N LYS A 234 20.55 -19.15 55.92
CA LYS A 234 21.46 -18.91 57.06
C LYS A 234 20.79 -19.02 58.43
N ARG A 235 19.46 -18.88 58.53
CA ARG A 235 18.71 -19.04 59.79
C ARG A 235 18.33 -20.49 60.09
N LEU A 236 18.45 -21.40 59.13
CA LEU A 236 18.16 -22.83 59.31
C LEU A 236 19.41 -23.67 59.65
N CYS A 237 20.60 -23.08 59.63
CA CYS A 237 21.85 -23.67 60.10
C CYS A 237 22.23 -23.08 61.46
#